data_AF-A0A3D3Q688-F1
#
_entry.id   AF-A0A3D3Q688-F1
#
_cell.length_a   1.000
_cell.length_b   1.000
_cell.length_c   1.000
_cell.angle_alpha   90.00
_cell.angle_beta   90.00
_cell.angle_gamma   90.00
#
_symmetry.space_group_name_H-M   'P 1'
#
loop_
_entity.id
_entity.type
_entity.pdbx_description
1 polymer ?
#
loop_
_entity_poly.entity_id
_entity_poly.type
_entity_poly.pdbx_seq_one_letter_code
_entity_poly.pdbx_strand_id
1 'polypeptide(L)'
;NPPVVRPLLDVTREETGAFCRSLGLRPRHDPMNEDPAFLRVAVRTKVIPVLEDALGRNVRATLARTAALLQEDAAFLRAAAAKETARTLSGLDLKADRLAALPRAIGARVVRAALIAAGILPERPHVTAVLDLATARPGTRAELPGGLLARREREYVRVLRPSPRTSGEHDHAPPEP
;
A
#
# COMPACT_ATOMS: atom_id res chain seq x y z
N ASN A 1 13.60 -0.94 10.71
CA ASN A 1 13.86 0.28 9.93
C ASN A 1 13.44 1.47 10.79
N PRO A 2 14.34 2.37 11.21
CA PRO A 2 13.98 3.52 12.03
C PRO A 2 13.01 4.45 11.28
N PRO A 3 12.15 5.20 11.99
CA PRO A 3 11.22 6.12 11.36
C PRO A 3 11.97 7.25 10.66
N VAL A 4 11.64 7.50 9.39
CA VAL A 4 12.16 8.64 8.65
C VAL A 4 11.43 9.90 9.13
N VAL A 5 12.17 10.81 9.78
CA VAL A 5 11.64 12.11 10.22
C VAL A 5 11.92 13.17 9.15
N ARG A 6 10.98 14.09 8.94
CA ARG A 6 11.10 15.20 7.97
C ARG A 6 10.90 16.56 8.65
N PRO A 7 11.89 17.06 9.42
CA PRO A 7 11.72 18.26 10.26
C PRO A 7 11.43 19.55 9.47
N LEU A 8 11.85 19.61 8.20
CA LEU A 8 11.69 20.78 7.34
C LEU A 8 10.56 20.61 6.32
N LEU A 9 9.59 19.73 6.59
CA LEU A 9 8.51 19.44 5.64
C LEU A 9 7.64 20.66 5.34
N ASP A 10 7.41 21.50 6.36
CA ASP A 10 6.58 22.70 6.27
C ASP A 10 7.40 23.97 5.95
N VAL A 11 8.72 23.84 5.78
CA VAL A 11 9.63 24.95 5.49
C VAL A 11 9.85 25.05 3.99
N THR A 12 9.62 26.23 3.44
CA THR A 12 9.79 26.51 2.01
C THR A 12 11.26 26.57 1.60
N ARG A 13 11.50 26.45 0.29
CA ARG A 13 12.86 26.59 -0.26
C ARG A 13 13.39 28.00 -0.07
N GLU A 14 12.52 28.98 -0.15
CA GLU A 14 12.80 30.40 0.05
C GLU A 14 13.24 30.68 1.50
N GLU A 15 12.53 30.12 2.49
CA GLU A 15 12.88 30.23 3.92
C GLU A 15 14.21 29.56 4.25
N THR A 16 14.42 28.32 3.79
CA THR A 16 15.72 27.64 3.98
C THR A 16 16.86 28.42 3.34
N GLY A 17 16.65 29.01 2.17
CA GLY A 17 17.63 29.86 1.50
C GLY A 17 17.91 31.15 2.28
N ALA A 18 16.88 31.81 2.81
CA ALA A 18 17.02 33.02 3.63
C ALA A 18 17.79 32.74 4.92
N PHE A 19 17.49 31.62 5.58
CA PHE A 19 18.18 31.18 6.79
C PHE A 19 19.66 30.86 6.53
N CYS A 20 19.99 30.18 5.43
CA CYS A 20 21.38 29.96 5.06
C CYS A 20 22.11 31.29 4.82
N ARG A 21 21.47 32.26 4.15
CA ARG A 21 22.05 33.58 3.90
C ARG A 21 22.29 34.38 5.19
N SER A 22 21.34 34.35 6.13
CA SER A 22 21.49 35.08 7.41
C SER A 22 22.64 34.55 8.26
N LEU A 23 22.98 33.26 8.11
CA LEU A 23 24.12 32.62 8.78
C LEU A 23 25.42 32.65 7.94
N GLY A 24 25.42 33.26 6.76
CA GLY A 24 26.58 33.26 5.86
C GLY A 24 26.95 31.88 5.31
N LEU A 25 26.03 30.90 5.36
CA LEU A 25 26.26 29.55 4.85
C LEU A 25 26.23 29.54 3.32
N ARG A 26 27.09 28.71 2.72
CA ARG A 26 27.10 28.43 1.27
C ARG A 26 26.67 26.98 1.02
N PRO A 27 25.37 26.73 0.75
CA PRO A 27 24.89 25.39 0.47
C PRO A 27 25.54 24.83 -0.80
N ARG A 28 25.90 23.54 -0.77
CA ARG A 28 26.33 22.84 -1.98
C ARG A 28 25.14 22.74 -2.95
N HIS A 29 25.39 23.11 -4.21
CA HIS A 29 24.45 22.86 -5.29
C HIS A 29 24.66 21.45 -5.85
N ASP A 30 23.62 20.62 -5.76
CA ASP A 30 23.58 19.30 -6.38
C ASP A 30 22.89 19.41 -7.74
N PRO A 31 23.56 19.09 -8.86
CA PRO A 31 22.99 19.11 -10.21
C PRO A 31 21.68 18.32 -10.35
N MET A 32 21.48 17.24 -9.58
CA MET A 32 20.26 16.42 -9.61
C MET A 32 19.01 17.16 -9.11
N ASN A 33 19.16 18.34 -8.50
CA ASN A 33 18.03 19.17 -8.08
C ASN A 33 17.43 19.99 -9.24
N GLU A 34 18.17 20.10 -10.34
CA GLU A 34 17.83 20.91 -11.52
C GLU A 34 17.69 20.06 -12.79
N ASP A 35 18.14 18.81 -12.76
CA ASP A 35 18.02 17.88 -13.87
C ASP A 35 16.55 17.48 -14.16
N PRO A 36 15.99 17.86 -15.33
CA PRO A 36 14.61 17.57 -15.70
C PRO A 36 14.35 16.10 -16.03
N ALA A 37 15.38 15.24 -16.12
CA ALA A 37 15.20 13.79 -16.25
C ALA A 37 14.54 13.18 -15.01
N PHE A 38 14.67 13.83 -13.84
CA PHE A 38 13.94 13.43 -12.64
C PHE A 38 12.52 13.98 -12.65
N LEU A 39 11.53 13.08 -12.56
CA LEU A 39 10.11 13.45 -12.56
C LEU A 39 9.77 14.52 -11.50
N ARG A 40 10.38 14.46 -10.31
CA ARG A 40 10.19 15.47 -9.25
C ARG A 40 10.58 16.88 -9.70
N VAL A 41 11.64 17.00 -10.50
CA VAL A 41 12.15 18.28 -10.99
C VAL A 41 11.22 18.75 -12.10
N ALA A 42 10.92 17.90 -13.08
CA ALA A 42 9.99 18.22 -14.16
C ALA A 42 8.61 18.66 -13.66
N VAL A 43 8.05 17.99 -12.65
CA VAL A 43 6.78 18.38 -12.03
C VAL A 43 6.88 19.77 -11.40
N ARG A 44 7.94 20.03 -10.62
CA ARG A 44 8.13 21.31 -9.93
C ARG A 44 8.38 22.48 -10.88
N THR A 45 9.16 22.28 -11.94
CA THR A 45 9.65 23.36 -12.81
C THR A 45 8.82 23.54 -14.08
N LYS A 46 8.11 22.50 -14.54
CA LYS A 46 7.35 22.55 -15.80
C LYS A 46 5.84 22.38 -15.58
N VAL A 47 5.42 21.45 -14.73
CA VAL A 47 3.98 21.11 -14.60
C VAL A 47 3.25 22.07 -13.67
N ILE A 48 3.72 22.21 -12.43
CA ILE A 48 3.05 23.07 -11.42
C ILE A 48 2.93 24.52 -11.91
N PRO A 49 3.98 25.17 -12.46
CA PRO A 49 3.85 26.55 -12.92
C PRO A 49 2.79 26.75 -14.01
N VAL A 50 2.69 25.81 -14.96
CA VAL A 50 1.66 25.86 -16.02
C VAL A 50 0.25 25.75 -15.42
N LEU A 51 0.06 24.89 -14.41
CA LEU A 51 -1.22 24.78 -13.72
C LEU A 51 -1.56 26.04 -12.92
N GLU A 52 -0.58 26.66 -12.28
CA GLU A 52 -0.77 27.89 -11.49
C GLU A 52 -1.10 29.09 -12.39
N ASP A 53 -0.44 29.21 -13.54
CA ASP A 53 -0.69 30.24 -14.56
C ASP A 53 -2.10 30.09 -15.16
N ALA A 54 -2.46 28.89 -15.61
CA ALA A 54 -3.78 28.63 -16.22
C ALA A 54 -4.95 28.83 -15.25
N LEU A 55 -4.75 28.58 -13.95
CA LEU A 55 -5.80 28.67 -12.94
C LEU A 55 -5.79 29.99 -12.14
N GLY A 56 -4.75 30.81 -12.29
CA GLY A 56 -4.57 32.06 -11.54
C GLY A 56 -4.51 31.87 -10.01
N ARG A 57 -4.04 30.70 -9.53
CA ARG A 57 -4.04 30.35 -8.10
C ARG A 57 -2.84 29.52 -7.68
N ASN A 58 -2.53 29.56 -6.38
CA ASN A 58 -1.46 28.75 -5.79
C ASN A 58 -1.90 27.29 -5.59
N VAL A 59 -1.60 26.47 -6.59
CA VAL A 59 -1.90 25.03 -6.61
C VAL A 59 -1.03 24.30 -5.61
N ARG A 60 0.24 24.69 -5.45
CA ARG A 60 1.17 24.05 -4.51
C ARG A 60 0.67 24.08 -3.07
N ALA A 61 0.26 25.26 -2.58
CA ALA A 61 -0.26 25.43 -1.23
C ALA A 61 -1.55 24.62 -1.02
N THR A 62 -2.40 24.56 -2.05
CA THR A 62 -3.64 23.79 -2.01
C THR A 62 -3.37 22.29 -1.91
N LEU A 63 -2.45 21.77 -2.72
CA LEU A 63 -2.04 20.37 -2.67
C LEU A 63 -1.39 20.01 -1.33
N ALA A 64 -0.56 20.89 -0.78
CA ALA A 64 0.07 20.69 0.53
C ALA A 64 -0.97 20.57 1.65
N ARG A 65 -1.96 21.47 1.70
CA ARG A 65 -3.06 21.39 2.67
C ARG A 65 -3.88 20.11 2.53
N THR A 66 -4.22 19.72 1.29
CA THR A 66 -4.93 18.46 1.04
C THR A 66 -4.11 17.25 1.48
N ALA A 67 -2.79 17.25 1.23
CA ALA A 67 -1.92 16.17 1.66
C ALA A 67 -1.85 16.05 3.19
N ALA A 68 -1.81 17.17 3.91
CA ALA A 68 -1.84 17.19 5.38
C ALA A 68 -3.14 16.56 5.93
N LEU A 69 -4.31 16.98 5.42
CA LEU A 69 -5.61 16.40 5.80
C LEU A 69 -5.66 14.89 5.52
N LEU A 70 -5.23 14.47 4.32
CA LEU A 70 -5.19 13.05 3.97
C LEU A 70 -4.23 12.24 4.84
N GLN A 71 -3.14 12.85 5.32
CA GLN A 71 -2.19 12.20 6.21
C GLN A 71 -2.81 11.93 7.59
N GLU A 72 -3.56 12.90 8.14
CA GLU A 72 -4.32 12.76 9.38
C GLU A 72 -5.39 11.67 9.25
N ASP A 73 -6.19 11.72 8.20
CA ASP A 73 -7.21 10.70 7.90
C ASP A 73 -6.59 9.30 7.76
N ALA A 74 -5.48 9.20 7.02
CA ALA A 74 -4.78 7.95 6.84
C ALA A 74 -4.20 7.41 8.15
N ALA A 75 -3.78 8.27 9.08
CA ALA A 75 -3.30 7.88 10.40
C ALA A 75 -4.44 7.34 11.27
N PHE A 76 -5.59 8.05 11.29
CA PHE A 76 -6.79 7.60 11.98
C PHE A 76 -7.26 6.22 11.48
N LEU A 77 -7.39 6.06 10.15
CA LEU A 77 -7.82 4.80 9.55
C LEU A 77 -6.83 3.66 9.80
N ARG A 78 -5.52 3.95 9.84
CA ARG A 78 -4.50 2.96 10.22
C ARG A 78 -4.65 2.52 11.67
N ALA A 79 -4.86 3.45 12.59
CA ALA A 79 -5.06 3.15 14.00
C ALA A 79 -6.35 2.34 14.24
N ALA A 80 -7.45 2.70 13.57
CA ALA A 80 -8.70 1.94 13.60
C ALA A 80 -8.51 0.52 13.05
N ALA A 81 -7.85 0.37 11.91
CA ALA A 81 -7.57 -0.95 11.33
C ALA A 81 -6.67 -1.80 12.23
N ALA A 82 -5.65 -1.22 12.87
CA ALA A 82 -4.77 -1.96 13.77
C ALA A 82 -5.54 -2.59 14.95
N LYS A 83 -6.53 -1.89 15.52
CA LYS A 83 -7.40 -2.41 16.58
C LYS A 83 -8.22 -3.62 16.10
N GLU A 84 -8.73 -3.55 14.87
CA GLU A 84 -9.55 -4.61 14.29
C GLU A 84 -8.73 -5.80 13.78
N THR A 85 -7.49 -5.58 13.34
CA THR A 85 -6.56 -6.65 12.92
C THR A 85 -6.37 -7.66 14.06
N ALA A 86 -6.14 -7.20 15.29
CA ALA A 86 -5.95 -8.09 16.44
C ALA A 86 -7.19 -8.97 16.75
N ARG A 87 -8.39 -8.53 16.36
CA ARG A 87 -9.65 -9.26 16.59
C ARG A 87 -10.02 -10.17 15.42
N THR A 88 -9.60 -9.79 14.21
CA THR A 88 -9.96 -10.45 12.96
C THR A 88 -8.94 -11.53 12.57
N LEU A 89 -7.68 -11.35 12.93
CA LEU A 89 -6.60 -12.26 12.59
C LEU A 89 -6.42 -13.34 13.68
N SER A 90 -6.36 -14.60 13.27
CA SER A 90 -6.03 -15.76 14.11
C SER A 90 -4.86 -16.51 13.47
N GLY A 91 -3.63 -16.23 13.91
CA GLY A 91 -2.44 -16.69 13.20
C GLY A 91 -2.32 -16.02 11.83
N LEU A 92 -2.44 -16.80 10.75
CA LEU A 92 -2.47 -16.30 9.36
C LEU A 92 -3.89 -16.26 8.78
N ASP A 93 -4.89 -16.71 9.53
CA ASP A 93 -6.26 -16.85 9.05
C ASP A 93 -7.11 -15.64 9.44
N LEU A 94 -7.87 -15.10 8.48
CA LEU A 94 -8.79 -13.98 8.71
C LEU A 94 -10.17 -14.52 9.04
N LYS A 95 -10.73 -14.18 10.22
CA LYS A 95 -12.12 -14.50 10.57
C LYS A 95 -13.06 -13.79 9.61
N ALA A 96 -13.78 -14.56 8.80
CA ALA A 96 -14.50 -14.01 7.67
C ALA A 96 -15.71 -13.19 8.10
N ASP A 97 -16.46 -13.62 9.12
CA ASP A 97 -17.64 -12.88 9.58
C ASP A 97 -17.27 -11.53 10.18
N ARG A 98 -16.13 -11.49 10.90
CA ARG A 98 -15.55 -10.23 11.39
C ARG A 98 -15.12 -9.35 10.23
N LEU A 99 -14.41 -9.91 9.26
CA LEU A 99 -13.95 -9.16 8.10
C LEU A 99 -15.12 -8.61 7.26
N ALA A 100 -16.19 -9.39 7.10
CA ALA A 100 -17.41 -9.00 6.39
C ALA A 100 -18.20 -7.90 7.11
N ALA A 101 -18.14 -7.83 8.44
CA ALA A 101 -18.80 -6.80 9.23
C ALA A 101 -18.05 -5.45 9.24
N LEU A 102 -16.78 -5.40 8.79
CA LEU A 102 -15.99 -4.18 8.80
C LEU A 102 -16.37 -3.24 7.63
N PRO A 103 -16.35 -1.92 7.85
CA PRO A 103 -16.35 -0.97 6.74
C PRO A 103 -15.22 -1.28 5.77
N ARG A 104 -15.50 -1.25 4.47
CA ARG A 104 -14.55 -1.68 3.41
C ARG A 104 -13.18 -1.01 3.53
N ALA A 105 -13.13 0.27 3.92
CA ALA A 105 -11.90 1.02 4.13
C ALA A 105 -11.02 0.46 5.28
N ILE A 106 -11.64 -0.08 6.33
CA ILE A 106 -10.96 -0.73 7.46
C ILE A 106 -10.59 -2.17 7.07
N GLY A 107 -11.54 -2.93 6.50
CA GLY A 107 -11.30 -4.31 6.05
C GLY A 107 -10.13 -4.42 5.06
N ALA A 108 -10.03 -3.51 4.10
CA ALA A 108 -8.91 -3.47 3.16
C ALA A 108 -7.54 -3.26 3.85
N ARG A 109 -7.51 -2.45 4.92
CA ARG A 109 -6.28 -2.22 5.70
C ARG A 109 -5.92 -3.42 6.57
N VAL A 110 -6.92 -4.09 7.15
CA VAL A 110 -6.75 -5.34 7.92
C VAL A 110 -6.19 -6.43 7.01
N VAL A 111 -6.80 -6.65 5.84
CA VAL A 111 -6.34 -7.61 4.83
C VAL A 111 -4.91 -7.31 4.40
N ARG A 112 -4.62 -6.05 4.05
CA ARG A 112 -3.27 -5.66 3.63
C ARG A 112 -2.24 -5.92 4.74
N ALA A 113 -2.56 -5.61 5.99
CA ALA A 113 -1.68 -5.86 7.12
C ALA A 113 -1.44 -7.36 7.34
N ALA A 114 -2.50 -8.19 7.25
CA ALA A 114 -2.39 -9.63 7.39
C ALA A 114 -1.54 -10.26 6.28
N LEU A 115 -1.73 -9.84 5.02
CA LEU A 115 -0.91 -10.32 3.91
C LEU A 115 0.56 -9.94 4.06
N ILE A 116 0.86 -8.71 4.50
CA ILE A 116 2.25 -8.28 4.79
C ILE A 116 2.85 -9.09 5.94
N ALA A 117 2.09 -9.35 7.00
CA ALA A 117 2.52 -10.20 8.10
C ALA A 117 2.79 -11.64 7.66
N ALA A 118 2.07 -12.12 6.63
CA ALA A 118 2.31 -13.40 5.98
C ALA A 118 3.48 -13.38 4.97
N GLY A 119 4.19 -12.26 4.83
CA GLY A 119 5.31 -12.10 3.89
C GLY A 119 4.90 -11.85 2.43
N ILE A 120 3.64 -11.49 2.20
CA ILE A 120 3.08 -11.23 0.86
C ILE A 120 2.99 -9.73 0.66
N LEU A 121 3.47 -9.23 -0.47
CA LEU A 121 3.32 -7.82 -0.85
C LEU A 121 2.12 -7.67 -1.80
N PRO A 122 0.91 -7.34 -1.29
CA PRO A 122 -0.27 -7.28 -2.13
C PRO A 122 -0.37 -5.94 -2.88
N GLU A 123 -1.10 -6.01 -3.99
CA GLU A 123 -1.59 -4.86 -4.73
C GLU A 123 -3.08 -4.69 -4.47
N ARG A 124 -3.66 -3.59 -4.95
CA ARG A 124 -5.08 -3.28 -4.73
C ARG A 124 -6.04 -4.40 -5.17
N PRO A 125 -5.83 -5.08 -6.32
CA PRO A 125 -6.69 -6.21 -6.72
C PRO A 125 -6.64 -7.37 -5.72
N HIS A 126 -5.45 -7.73 -5.22
CA HIS A 126 -5.27 -8.80 -4.24
C HIS A 126 -6.01 -8.52 -2.92
N VAL A 127 -5.90 -7.29 -2.41
CA VAL A 127 -6.60 -6.86 -1.19
C VAL A 127 -8.11 -6.91 -1.39
N THR A 128 -8.58 -6.43 -2.54
CA THR A 128 -10.00 -6.45 -2.90
C THR A 128 -10.53 -7.87 -2.95
N ALA A 129 -9.83 -8.77 -3.64
CA ALA A 129 -10.26 -10.15 -3.80
C ALA A 129 -10.37 -10.89 -2.46
N VAL A 130 -9.41 -10.72 -1.56
CA VAL A 130 -9.46 -11.33 -0.22
C VAL A 130 -10.59 -10.74 0.63
N LEU A 131 -10.86 -9.45 0.50
CA LEU A 131 -11.97 -8.81 1.20
C LEU A 131 -13.32 -9.34 0.69
N ASP A 132 -13.47 -9.51 -0.62
CA ASP A 132 -14.70 -10.02 -1.23
C ASP A 132 -14.93 -11.51 -0.90
N LEU A 133 -13.86 -12.28 -0.64
CA LEU A 133 -13.97 -13.66 -0.13
C LEU A 133 -14.68 -13.74 1.21
N ALA A 134 -14.62 -12.72 2.06
CA ALA A 134 -15.26 -12.73 3.38
C ALA A 134 -16.79 -12.95 3.28
N THR A 135 -17.41 -12.37 2.25
CA THR A 135 -18.84 -12.48 1.95
C THR A 135 -19.17 -13.55 0.91
N ALA A 136 -18.17 -14.20 0.33
CA ALA A 136 -18.35 -15.24 -0.67
C ALA A 136 -18.81 -16.57 -0.04
N ARG A 137 -19.25 -17.49 -0.91
CA ARG A 137 -19.60 -18.86 -0.49
C ARG A 137 -18.34 -19.62 -0.06
N PRO A 138 -18.41 -20.51 0.94
CA PRO A 138 -17.33 -21.43 1.24
C PRO A 138 -16.88 -22.21 0.00
N GLY A 139 -15.57 -22.33 -0.20
CA GLY A 139 -14.94 -22.93 -1.37
C GLY A 139 -14.50 -21.93 -2.44
N THR A 140 -14.99 -20.69 -2.42
CA THR A 140 -14.52 -19.64 -3.35
C THR A 140 -13.04 -19.34 -3.09
N ARG A 141 -12.29 -19.07 -4.17
CA ARG A 141 -10.84 -18.83 -4.15
C ARG A 141 -10.47 -17.57 -4.93
N ALA A 142 -9.35 -16.96 -4.54
CA ALA A 142 -8.73 -15.84 -5.23
C ALA A 142 -7.22 -16.05 -5.33
N GLU A 143 -6.62 -15.57 -6.40
CA GLU A 143 -5.16 -15.61 -6.58
C GLU A 143 -4.46 -14.48 -5.84
N LEU A 144 -3.26 -14.79 -5.35
CA LEU A 144 -2.38 -13.88 -4.64
C LEU A 144 -0.99 -13.87 -5.29
N PRO A 145 -0.15 -12.86 -5.02
CA PRO A 145 1.21 -12.78 -5.54
C PRO A 145 2.03 -14.05 -5.26
N GLY A 146 2.91 -14.41 -6.20
CA GLY A 146 3.80 -15.56 -6.05
C GLY A 146 3.09 -16.92 -6.17
N GLY A 147 1.95 -16.97 -6.87
CA GLY A 147 1.17 -18.19 -7.08
C GLY A 147 0.41 -18.65 -5.84
N LEU A 148 0.34 -17.83 -4.78
CA LEU A 148 -0.44 -18.15 -3.58
C LEU A 148 -1.94 -18.09 -3.85
N LEU A 149 -2.73 -18.74 -3.01
CA LEU A 149 -4.19 -18.74 -3.12
C LEU A 149 -4.82 -18.30 -1.79
N ALA A 150 -5.83 -17.44 -1.85
CA ALA A 150 -6.74 -17.23 -0.75
C ALA A 150 -8.00 -18.07 -0.97
N ARG A 151 -8.53 -18.71 0.08
CA ARG A 151 -9.77 -19.49 0.01
C ARG A 151 -10.71 -19.13 1.15
N ARG A 152 -11.99 -18.95 0.81
CA ARG A 152 -13.07 -18.86 1.80
C ARG A 152 -13.37 -20.26 2.34
N GLU A 153 -13.19 -20.46 3.63
CA GLU A 153 -13.70 -21.60 4.40
C GLU A 153 -14.98 -21.18 5.15
N ARG A 154 -15.56 -22.04 6.00
CA ARG A 154 -16.78 -21.68 6.74
C ARG A 154 -16.56 -20.50 7.69
N GLU A 155 -15.49 -20.52 8.47
CA GLU A 155 -15.23 -19.49 9.49
C GLU A 155 -14.13 -18.49 9.07
N TYR A 156 -13.22 -18.91 8.17
CA TYR A 156 -12.01 -18.15 7.85
C TYR A 156 -11.85 -17.86 6.35
N VAL A 157 -11.08 -16.83 6.03
CA VAL A 157 -10.38 -16.69 4.76
C VAL A 157 -8.93 -17.07 5.00
N ARG A 158 -8.48 -18.18 4.41
CA ARG A 158 -7.14 -18.73 4.59
C ARG A 158 -6.25 -18.43 3.39
N VAL A 159 -4.98 -18.17 3.64
CA VAL A 159 -3.95 -18.13 2.61
C VAL A 159 -3.27 -19.50 2.53
N LEU A 160 -3.24 -20.07 1.34
CA LEU A 160 -2.73 -21.39 1.02
C LEU A 160 -1.56 -21.25 0.05
N ARG A 161 -0.52 -22.05 0.26
CA ARG A 161 0.44 -22.36 -0.80
C ARG A 161 -0.19 -23.45 -1.66
N PRO A 162 -0.30 -23.31 -2.99
CA PRO A 162 -0.71 -24.44 -3.80
C PRO A 162 0.31 -25.55 -3.59
N SER A 163 -0.14 -26.74 -3.17
CA SER A 163 0.69 -27.92 -3.30
C SER A 163 1.06 -28.08 -4.78
N PRO A 164 2.31 -28.41 -5.12
CA PRO A 164 2.63 -28.80 -6.49
C PRO A 164 1.66 -29.94 -6.85
N ARG A 165 0.96 -29.79 -7.97
CA ARG A 165 0.12 -30.87 -8.49
C ARG A 165 1.01 -32.11 -8.60
N THR A 166 0.74 -33.14 -7.79
CA THR A 166 1.24 -34.48 -8.07
C THR A 166 0.66 -34.86 -9.43
N SER A 167 1.49 -34.78 -10.47
CA SER A 167 1.25 -35.45 -11.74
C SER A 167 0.92 -36.89 -11.39
N GLY A 168 -0.33 -37.30 -11.61
CA GLY A 168 -0.74 -38.66 -11.39
C GLY A 168 0.13 -39.59 -12.21
N GLU A 169 0.77 -40.53 -11.53
CA GLU A 169 1.15 -41.82 -12.09
C GLU A 169 -0.02 -42.35 -12.92
N HIS A 170 0.21 -42.52 -14.22
CA HIS A 170 -0.50 -43.53 -15.00
C HIS A 170 0.44 -44.70 -15.16
N ASP A 171 0.26 -45.62 -14.22
CA ASP A 171 0.21 -47.07 -14.37
C ASP A 171 1.19 -47.72 -15.34
N HIS A 172 2.13 -48.43 -14.72
CA HIS A 172 2.95 -49.45 -15.32
C HIS A 172 2.13 -50.75 -15.42
N ALA A 173 2.01 -51.30 -16.62
CA ALA A 173 1.74 -52.73 -16.81
C ALA A 173 2.42 -53.27 -18.07
N PRO A 174 3.45 -54.14 -17.97
CA PRO A 174 3.62 -55.30 -18.84
C PRO A 174 2.80 -56.48 -18.25
N PRO A 175 2.58 -57.66 -18.90
CA PRO A 175 3.47 -58.34 -19.87
C PRO A 175 2.81 -59.12 -21.05
N GLU A 176 3.67 -59.45 -22.04
CA GLU A 176 3.89 -60.67 -22.88
C GLU A 176 2.75 -61.61 -23.40
N PRO A 177 2.99 -62.45 -24.46
CA PRO A 177 4.26 -62.80 -25.12
C PRO A 177 4.45 -62.33 -26.57
#